data_AF-A0AAE1QFP7-F1
#
_entry.id   AF-A0AAE1QFP7-F1
#
_cell.length_a   1.000
_cell.length_b   1.000
_cell.length_c   1.000
_cell.angle_alpha   90.00
_cell.angle_beta   90.00
_cell.angle_gamma   90.00
#
_symmetry.space_group_name_H-M   'P 1'
#
loop_
_entity.id
_entity.type
_entity.pdbx_description
1 polymer ?
#
loop_
_entity_poly.entity_id
_entity_poly.type
_entity_poly.pdbx_seq_one_letter_code
_entity_poly.pdbx_strand_id
1 'polypeptide(L)'
;MSLDTRGTKAVLLARLRVTLGREEIDNSTDLGAIGDSGEVSIENSVVPEDSASQIARSCTSRNSKQSSVVSRSSVVMKKAMEAANKAGLMAKAAAVKERQRKEEEELKIRQEMEQLEIKAQIQEASAREQVFADLENEFDESVVHDTHSVARVNIPQIQPQLDQVSHSPRVNNNGAAIQNEKLMDTLISYNLKSLMPKAEIQRFGGDMTQYNSFIRSFECVISKKLTNNEEKLYYLEQYTTGKPRDIVRACLHMPPGVGYEEAMKF
;
A
#
# COMPACT_ATOMS: atom_id res chain seq x y z
N MET A 1 12.79 -33.63 -40.26
CA MET A 1 11.93 -33.02 -39.23
C MET A 1 12.51 -33.33 -37.85
N SER A 2 13.12 -32.34 -37.19
CA SER A 2 13.27 -32.30 -35.74
C SER A 2 13.75 -30.88 -35.38
N LEU A 3 12.89 -30.07 -34.78
CA LEU A 3 13.28 -28.76 -34.24
C LEU A 3 13.39 -28.92 -32.73
N ASP A 4 14.61 -28.78 -32.21
CA ASP A 4 14.90 -28.81 -30.78
C ASP A 4 14.18 -27.65 -30.08
N THR A 5 13.14 -27.96 -29.29
CA THR A 5 12.32 -26.96 -28.57
C THR A 5 12.84 -26.63 -27.17
N ARG A 6 14.06 -27.06 -26.84
CA ARG A 6 14.66 -26.93 -25.50
C ARG A 6 14.85 -25.49 -25.00
N GLY A 7 14.76 -24.49 -25.87
CA GLY A 7 14.96 -23.08 -25.53
C GLY A 7 13.70 -22.20 -25.56
N THR A 8 12.51 -22.73 -25.88
CA THR A 8 11.32 -21.88 -25.95
C THR A 8 10.84 -21.47 -24.56
N LYS A 9 10.40 -20.22 -24.43
CA LYS A 9 9.88 -19.60 -23.19
C LYS A 9 8.84 -20.48 -22.48
N ALA A 10 8.00 -21.19 -23.24
CA ALA A 10 7.00 -22.10 -22.69
C ALA A 10 7.63 -23.30 -21.95
N VAL A 11 8.70 -23.88 -22.48
CA VAL A 11 9.41 -25.02 -21.88
C VAL A 11 10.16 -24.59 -20.62
N LEU A 12 10.79 -23.41 -20.66
CA LEU A 12 11.47 -22.84 -19.48
C LEU A 12 10.49 -22.50 -18.35
N LEU A 13 9.32 -21.94 -18.67
CA LEU A 13 8.27 -21.65 -17.68
C LEU A 13 7.67 -22.93 -17.10
N ALA A 14 7.46 -23.96 -17.91
CA ALA A 14 7.02 -25.27 -17.42
C ALA A 14 8.04 -25.89 -16.46
N ARG A 15 9.34 -25.79 -16.79
CA ARG A 15 10.42 -26.29 -15.93
C ARG A 15 10.53 -25.51 -14.62
N LEU A 16 10.40 -24.19 -14.68
CA LEU A 16 10.40 -23.31 -13.51
C LEU A 16 9.21 -23.59 -12.58
N ARG A 17 8.03 -23.87 -13.15
CA ARG A 17 6.82 -24.24 -12.38
C ARG A 17 7.00 -25.59 -11.67
N VAL A 18 7.68 -26.55 -12.31
CA VAL A 18 7.99 -27.86 -11.70
C VAL A 18 9.03 -27.73 -10.58
N THR A 19 10.01 -26.83 -10.70
CA THR A 19 11.01 -26.62 -9.64
C THR A 19 10.43 -25.91 -8.42
N LEU A 20 9.49 -24.97 -8.61
CA LEU A 20 8.85 -24.24 -7.51
C LEU A 20 7.74 -25.06 -6.81
N GLY A 21 7.14 -26.04 -7.49
CA GLY A 21 6.09 -26.88 -6.91
C GLY A 21 6.59 -28.09 -6.09
N ARG A 22 7.90 -28.19 -5.81
CA ARG A 22 8.52 -29.37 -5.18
C ARG A 22 9.11 -29.11 -3.79
N GLU A 23 8.89 -27.92 -3.21
CA GLU A 23 9.36 -27.54 -1.86
C GLU A 23 8.29 -27.60 -0.76
N GLU A 24 7.10 -28.13 -1.05
CA GLU A 24 6.08 -28.42 -0.04
C GLU A 24 5.93 -29.94 0.05
N ILE A 25 6.51 -30.55 1.09
CA ILE A 25 5.94 -31.65 1.92
C ILE A 25 7.02 -32.16 2.91
N ASP A 26 6.63 -32.08 4.19
CA ASP A 26 7.02 -32.81 5.40
C ASP A 26 8.39 -32.60 6.05
N ASN A 27 8.35 -31.87 7.18
CA ASN A 27 9.02 -32.32 8.38
C ASN A 27 8.13 -32.06 9.61
N SER A 28 7.21 -32.99 9.84
CA SER A 28 6.65 -33.26 11.17
C SER A 28 7.69 -34.00 12.00
N THR A 29 8.25 -33.35 13.02
CA THR A 29 8.64 -34.03 14.26
C THR A 29 8.51 -33.07 15.42
N ASP A 30 7.43 -33.30 16.16
CA ASP A 30 7.13 -32.87 17.52
C ASP A 30 8.18 -33.39 18.53
N LEU A 31 8.60 -32.55 19.47
CA LEU A 31 8.61 -32.82 20.92
C LEU A 31 9.50 -31.79 21.68
N GLY A 32 8.87 -31.06 22.60
CA GLY A 32 9.39 -31.01 23.98
C GLY A 32 10.00 -29.72 24.52
N ALA A 33 9.12 -28.82 24.96
CA ALA A 33 9.05 -28.26 26.32
C ALA A 33 10.06 -27.21 26.84
N ILE A 34 9.47 -26.37 27.73
CA ILE A 34 10.02 -25.44 28.74
C ILE A 34 10.23 -24.03 28.17
N GLY A 35 9.33 -23.07 28.43
CA GLY A 35 9.18 -22.35 29.71
C GLY A 35 10.38 -21.40 29.86
N ASP A 36 10.30 -20.09 30.04
CA ASP A 36 9.49 -19.34 30.98
C ASP A 36 10.04 -17.89 30.91
N SER A 37 9.15 -16.92 31.16
CA SER A 37 9.38 -15.55 31.66
C SER A 37 10.44 -14.60 31.07
N GLY A 38 10.00 -13.36 30.81
CA GLY A 38 10.79 -12.17 31.18
C GLY A 38 11.15 -11.20 30.06
N GLU A 39 10.22 -10.32 29.69
CA GLU A 39 10.56 -8.95 29.32
C GLU A 39 11.39 -8.33 30.46
N VAL A 40 12.60 -7.86 30.15
CA VAL A 40 13.30 -6.90 30.99
C VAL A 40 13.70 -5.72 30.12
N SER A 41 12.97 -4.62 30.32
CA SER A 41 13.35 -3.27 29.94
C SER A 41 14.75 -2.98 30.48
N ILE A 42 15.71 -2.67 29.61
CA ILE A 42 17.00 -2.13 30.04
C ILE A 42 16.79 -0.65 30.35
N GLU A 43 16.46 -0.38 31.60
CA GLU A 43 16.63 0.94 32.20
C GLU A 43 18.13 1.13 32.49
N ASN A 44 18.71 2.13 31.85
CA ASN A 44 20.11 2.50 32.00
C ASN A 44 20.28 3.15 33.39
N SER A 45 20.73 2.38 34.39
CA SER A 45 21.10 2.92 35.70
C SER A 45 22.53 2.54 36.03
N VAL A 46 23.43 3.48 35.79
CA VAL A 46 24.83 3.42 36.21
C VAL A 46 24.85 3.63 37.73
N VAL A 47 25.12 2.57 38.49
CA VAL A 47 25.33 2.64 39.94
C VAL A 47 26.82 2.82 40.26
N PRO A 48 27.18 3.76 41.16
CA PRO A 48 28.57 4.05 41.50
C PRO A 48 29.04 3.11 42.62
N GLU A 49 29.09 1.81 42.36
CA GLU A 49 29.66 0.82 43.28
C GLU A 49 30.75 -0.02 42.62
N ASP A 50 31.35 0.50 41.55
CA ASP A 50 32.69 0.08 41.14
C ASP A 50 33.70 0.65 42.13
N SER A 51 33.87 -0.05 43.25
CA SER A 51 34.96 0.16 44.19
C SER A 51 35.49 -1.20 44.62
N ALA A 52 36.56 -1.59 43.93
CA ALA A 52 37.46 -2.66 44.32
C ALA A 52 37.89 -2.49 45.79
N SER A 53 37.58 -3.47 46.64
CA SER A 53 38.35 -3.94 47.81
C SER A 53 37.46 -4.63 48.86
N GLN A 54 37.42 -5.97 48.89
CA GLN A 54 37.19 -6.69 50.15
C GLN A 54 38.07 -7.94 50.20
N ILE A 55 39.29 -7.74 50.71
CA ILE A 55 40.11 -8.79 51.28
C ILE A 55 39.54 -9.07 52.68
N ALA A 56 38.76 -10.13 52.84
CA ALA A 56 38.45 -10.69 54.13
C ALA A 56 38.56 -12.22 54.06
N ARG A 57 39.39 -12.78 54.94
CA ARG A 57 39.70 -14.20 55.05
C ARG A 57 38.73 -14.89 56.04
N SER A 58 38.62 -16.21 55.87
CA SER A 58 37.89 -17.23 56.64
C SER A 58 36.44 -17.46 56.17
N CYS A 59 35.94 -18.67 55.97
CA CYS A 59 36.49 -20.01 56.09
C CYS A 59 35.63 -21.00 55.29
N THR A 60 36.31 -21.98 54.67
CA THR A 60 35.81 -23.33 54.34
C THR A 60 34.46 -23.47 53.63
N SER A 61 34.48 -23.51 52.30
CA SER A 61 33.78 -24.59 51.61
C SER A 61 34.64 -25.10 50.44
N ARG A 62 34.98 -26.38 50.54
CA ARG A 62 35.50 -27.15 49.43
C ARG A 62 34.36 -27.29 48.44
N ASN A 63 34.44 -26.65 47.27
CA ASN A 63 33.91 -27.28 46.08
C ASN A 63 34.55 -26.77 44.79
N SER A 64 34.93 -27.73 43.97
CA SER A 64 35.30 -27.63 42.55
C SER A 64 36.16 -26.43 42.12
N LYS A 65 37.47 -26.69 42.05
CA LYS A 65 38.28 -26.13 40.97
C LYS A 65 37.77 -26.72 39.64
N GLN A 66 36.65 -26.23 39.13
CA GLN A 66 36.43 -26.29 37.70
C GLN A 66 37.34 -25.23 37.10
N SER A 67 38.43 -25.72 36.52
CA SER A 67 39.25 -24.96 35.60
C SER A 67 38.34 -24.24 34.60
N SER A 68 38.29 -22.91 34.68
CA SER A 68 37.79 -22.07 33.60
C SER A 68 38.81 -22.13 32.45
N VAL A 69 38.92 -23.31 31.83
CA VAL A 69 39.46 -23.39 30.49
C VAL A 69 38.40 -22.73 29.66
N VAL A 70 38.57 -21.43 29.37
CA VAL A 70 37.76 -20.73 28.37
C VAL A 70 37.95 -21.54 27.10
N SER A 71 37.01 -22.45 26.83
CA SER A 71 37.07 -23.37 25.73
C SER A 71 37.31 -22.53 24.48
N ARG A 72 38.43 -22.74 23.78
CA ARG A 72 38.75 -22.05 22.51
C ARG A 72 37.55 -22.14 21.53
N SER A 73 36.74 -23.18 21.68
CA SER A 73 35.40 -23.37 21.08
C SER A 73 34.44 -22.18 21.27
N SER A 74 34.37 -21.57 22.46
CA SER A 74 33.46 -20.45 22.76
C SER A 74 33.81 -19.15 22.02
N VAL A 75 35.11 -18.85 21.87
CA VAL A 75 35.58 -17.67 21.14
C VAL A 75 35.46 -17.88 19.63
N VAL A 76 35.74 -19.09 19.14
CA VAL A 76 35.54 -19.46 17.73
C VAL A 76 34.07 -19.38 17.34
N MET A 77 33.16 -19.88 18.18
CA MET A 77 31.71 -19.79 17.94
C MET A 77 31.22 -18.34 17.92
N LYS A 78 31.62 -17.51 18.89
CA LYS A 78 31.27 -16.07 18.91
C LYS A 78 31.80 -15.35 17.67
N LYS A 79 33.04 -15.63 17.26
CA LYS A 79 33.65 -15.06 16.04
C LYS A 79 32.94 -15.54 14.77
N ALA A 80 32.51 -16.80 14.71
CA ALA A 80 31.74 -17.34 13.59
C ALA A 80 30.34 -16.68 13.51
N MET A 81 29.68 -16.49 14.66
CA MET A 81 28.38 -15.82 14.74
C MET A 81 28.46 -14.34 14.36
N GLU A 82 29.51 -13.63 14.81
CA GLU A 82 29.75 -12.24 14.41
C GLU A 82 30.10 -12.12 12.93
N ALA A 83 30.91 -13.04 12.38
CA ALA A 83 31.21 -13.09 10.96
C ALA A 83 29.96 -13.34 10.11
N ALA A 84 29.07 -14.24 10.55
CA ALA A 84 27.79 -14.49 9.91
C ALA A 84 26.87 -13.24 9.97
N ASN A 85 26.78 -12.58 11.12
CA ASN A 85 26.03 -11.33 11.28
C ASN A 85 26.58 -10.21 10.39
N LYS A 86 27.91 -10.07 10.33
CA LYS A 86 28.60 -9.10 9.46
C LYS A 86 28.34 -9.39 7.99
N ALA A 87 28.40 -10.66 7.57
CA ALA A 87 28.06 -11.05 6.21
C ALA A 87 26.59 -10.75 5.88
N GLY A 88 25.68 -11.01 6.82
CA GLY A 88 24.26 -10.65 6.70
C GLY A 88 24.03 -9.14 6.57
N LEU A 89 24.73 -8.34 7.37
CA LEU A 89 24.68 -6.87 7.29
C LEU A 89 25.25 -6.36 5.96
N MET A 90 26.36 -6.93 5.49
CA MET A 90 26.94 -6.57 4.19
C MET A 90 26.01 -6.94 3.02
N ALA A 91 25.35 -8.11 3.07
CA ALA A 91 24.36 -8.49 2.06
C ALA A 91 23.16 -7.54 2.05
N LYS A 92 22.66 -7.14 3.23
CA LYS A 92 21.60 -6.12 3.36
C LYS A 92 22.06 -4.76 2.82
N ALA A 93 23.29 -4.34 3.13
CA ALA A 93 23.84 -3.09 2.62
C ALA A 93 23.99 -3.10 1.09
N ALA A 94 24.41 -4.22 0.50
CA ALA A 94 24.47 -4.38 -0.95
C ALA A 94 23.07 -4.30 -1.60
N ALA A 95 22.07 -4.96 -1.01
CA ALA A 95 20.69 -4.91 -1.51
C ALA A 95 20.09 -3.50 -1.43
N VAL A 96 20.41 -2.72 -0.38
CA VAL A 96 19.99 -1.31 -0.27
C VAL A 96 20.61 -0.47 -1.39
N LYS A 97 21.91 -0.63 -1.65
CA LYS A 97 22.61 0.13 -2.72
C LYS A 97 22.05 -0.17 -4.11
N GLU A 98 21.80 -1.45 -4.43
CA GLU A 98 21.20 -1.82 -5.72
C GLU A 98 19.77 -1.28 -5.86
N ARG A 99 19.01 -1.21 -4.76
CA ARG A 99 17.67 -0.58 -4.76
C ARG A 99 17.74 0.92 -4.99
N GLN A 100 18.66 1.63 -4.34
CA GLN A 100 18.86 3.07 -4.55
C GLN A 100 19.25 3.37 -6.00
N ARG A 101 20.16 2.57 -6.58
CA ARG A 101 20.55 2.73 -7.99
C ARG A 101 19.36 2.60 -8.94
N LYS A 102 18.49 1.61 -8.70
CA LYS A 102 17.27 1.43 -9.51
C LYS A 102 16.27 2.57 -9.34
N GLU A 103 16.11 3.07 -8.12
CA GLU A 103 15.20 4.18 -7.80
C GLU A 103 15.66 5.49 -8.49
N GLU A 104 16.97 5.75 -8.53
CA GLU A 104 17.53 6.89 -9.27
C GLU A 104 17.29 6.79 -10.79
N GLU A 105 17.42 5.59 -11.37
CA GLU A 105 17.11 5.33 -12.77
C GLU A 105 15.61 5.56 -13.07
N GLU A 106 14.71 5.12 -12.21
CA GLU A 106 13.25 5.35 -12.34
C GLU A 106 12.88 6.83 -12.26
N LEU A 107 13.52 7.59 -11.37
CA LEU A 107 13.33 9.04 -11.28
C LEU A 107 13.76 9.75 -12.56
N LYS A 108 14.87 9.33 -13.15
CA LYS A 108 15.35 9.90 -14.42
C LYS A 108 14.39 9.61 -15.57
N ILE A 109 13.89 8.38 -15.68
CA ILE A 109 12.89 8.01 -16.68
C ILE A 109 11.62 8.84 -16.49
N ARG A 110 11.18 9.05 -15.24
CA ARG A 110 10.00 9.88 -14.94
C ARG A 110 10.17 11.32 -15.44
N GLN A 111 11.32 11.94 -15.18
CA GLN A 111 11.62 13.29 -15.67
C GLN A 111 11.63 13.37 -17.20
N GLU A 112 12.23 12.37 -17.86
CA GLU A 112 12.27 12.31 -19.33
C GLU A 112 10.86 12.17 -19.93
N MET A 113 10.01 11.32 -19.34
CA MET A 113 8.61 11.18 -19.74
C MET A 113 7.84 12.49 -19.59
N GLU A 114 8.04 13.22 -18.48
CA GLU A 114 7.40 14.52 -18.25
C GLU A 114 7.86 15.57 -19.28
N GLN A 115 9.15 15.61 -19.62
CA GLN A 115 9.67 16.50 -20.65
C GLN A 115 9.12 16.17 -22.04
N LEU A 116 9.02 14.87 -22.39
CA LEU A 116 8.44 14.43 -23.66
C LEU A 116 6.97 14.81 -23.77
N GLU A 117 6.22 14.67 -22.68
CA GLU A 117 4.81 15.07 -22.62
C GLU A 117 4.62 16.57 -22.86
N ILE A 118 5.37 17.42 -22.14
CA ILE A 118 5.33 18.87 -22.34
C ILE A 118 5.71 19.23 -23.78
N LYS A 119 6.74 18.59 -24.34
CA LYS A 119 7.16 18.82 -25.72
C LYS A 119 6.07 18.41 -26.72
N ALA A 120 5.39 17.29 -26.49
CA ALA A 120 4.28 16.84 -27.33
C ALA A 120 3.13 17.85 -27.30
N GLN A 121 2.78 18.38 -26.12
CA GLN A 121 1.76 19.41 -25.98
C GLN A 121 2.14 20.72 -26.68
N ILE A 122 3.40 21.15 -26.59
CA ILE A 122 3.90 22.32 -27.33
C ILE A 122 3.80 22.08 -28.84
N GLN A 123 4.19 20.90 -29.31
CA GLN A 123 4.11 20.56 -30.73
C GLN A 123 2.67 20.52 -31.22
N GLU A 124 1.77 19.89 -30.45
CA GLU A 124 0.33 19.88 -30.74
C GLU A 124 -0.24 21.30 -30.81
N ALA A 125 0.06 22.15 -29.83
CA ALA A 125 -0.36 23.54 -29.80
C ALA A 125 0.19 24.32 -31.00
N SER A 126 1.46 24.14 -31.34
CA SER A 126 2.09 24.80 -32.48
C SER A 126 1.52 24.35 -33.83
N ALA A 127 1.21 23.06 -33.98
CA ALA A 127 0.57 22.53 -35.18
C ALA A 127 -0.86 23.07 -35.31
N ARG A 128 -1.57 23.18 -34.18
CA ARG A 128 -2.89 23.81 -34.14
C ARG A 128 -2.83 25.30 -34.51
N GLU A 129 -1.84 26.04 -34.04
CA GLU A 129 -1.61 27.44 -34.39
C GLU A 129 -1.29 27.62 -35.88
N GLN A 130 -0.49 26.73 -36.48
CA GLN A 130 -0.21 26.76 -37.92
C GLN A 130 -1.49 26.60 -38.75
N VAL A 131 -2.38 25.68 -38.38
CA VAL A 131 -3.68 25.52 -39.08
C VAL A 131 -4.52 26.80 -38.98
N PHE A 132 -4.48 27.50 -37.85
CA PHE A 132 -5.18 28.78 -37.72
C PHE A 132 -4.54 29.88 -38.56
N ALA A 133 -3.20 29.96 -38.58
CA ALA A 133 -2.47 30.95 -39.40
C ALA A 133 -2.69 30.72 -40.91
N ASP A 134 -2.74 29.47 -41.36
CA ASP A 134 -3.02 29.12 -42.75
C ASP A 134 -4.46 29.53 -43.15
N LEU A 135 -5.43 29.35 -42.25
CA LEU A 135 -6.81 29.83 -42.45
C LEU A 135 -6.89 31.35 -42.46
N GLU A 136 -6.14 32.06 -41.61
CA GLU A 136 -6.10 33.53 -41.63
C GLU A 136 -5.53 34.06 -42.96
N ASN A 137 -4.49 33.41 -43.51
CA ASN A 137 -3.93 33.77 -44.81
C ASN A 137 -4.90 33.46 -45.97
N GLU A 138 -5.71 32.39 -45.91
CA GLU A 138 -6.77 32.13 -46.91
C GLU A 138 -7.91 33.18 -46.87
N PHE A 139 -8.13 33.86 -45.75
CA PHE A 139 -9.15 34.91 -45.64
C PHE A 139 -8.69 36.27 -46.20
N ASP A 140 -7.39 36.50 -46.39
CA ASP A 140 -6.84 37.76 -46.92
C ASP A 140 -6.61 37.74 -48.46
N GLU A 141 -6.72 36.57 -49.10
CA GLU A 141 -6.56 36.43 -50.57
C GLU A 141 -7.90 36.48 -51.35
N SER A 142 -9.03 36.84 -50.69
CA SER A 142 -10.36 36.92 -51.33
C SER A 142 -10.99 38.32 -51.41
N VAL A 143 -10.33 39.39 -50.94
CA VAL A 143 -10.89 40.77 -51.01
C VAL A 143 -10.15 41.61 -52.05
N VAL A 144 -10.26 41.22 -53.31
CA VAL A 144 -10.13 42.13 -54.45
C VAL A 144 -11.18 41.75 -55.49
N HIS A 145 -12.37 42.34 -55.40
CA HIS A 145 -13.03 43.02 -56.52
C HIS A 145 -14.35 43.70 -56.11
N ASP A 146 -14.35 45.03 -56.31
CA ASP A 146 -15.45 45.92 -56.70
C ASP A 146 -16.71 46.07 -55.82
N THR A 147 -16.90 47.29 -55.31
CA THR A 147 -18.03 48.15 -55.73
C THR A 147 -17.74 49.64 -55.50
N HIS A 148 -18.07 50.43 -56.53
CA HIS A 148 -18.03 51.88 -56.58
C HIS A 148 -19.09 52.56 -55.68
N SER A 149 -18.70 53.72 -55.13
CA SER A 149 -19.48 54.97 -55.04
C SER A 149 -20.61 55.15 -53.98
N VAL A 150 -20.36 56.17 -53.14
CA VAL A 150 -21.27 57.11 -52.43
C VAL A 150 -22.51 56.60 -51.68
N ALA A 151 -22.52 56.81 -50.36
CA ALA A 151 -23.37 57.84 -49.71
C ALA A 151 -23.17 57.79 -48.18
N ARG A 152 -22.78 58.93 -47.60
CA ARG A 152 -22.92 59.16 -46.16
C ARG A 152 -24.40 59.24 -45.84
N VAL A 153 -24.94 58.23 -45.17
CA VAL A 153 -26.23 58.32 -44.48
C VAL A 153 -25.94 58.28 -42.98
N ASN A 154 -26.20 59.41 -42.34
CA ASN A 154 -26.27 59.55 -40.89
C ASN A 154 -27.62 58.98 -40.39
N ILE A 155 -27.82 58.91 -39.06
CA ILE A 155 -29.08 58.69 -38.30
C ILE A 155 -29.19 57.27 -37.67
N PRO A 156 -29.68 57.09 -36.41
CA PRO A 156 -29.36 57.73 -35.13
C PRO A 156 -29.10 56.68 -34.01
N GLN A 157 -28.69 57.15 -32.83
CA GLN A 157 -28.49 56.34 -31.62
C GLN A 157 -29.85 55.95 -30.98
N ILE A 158 -30.18 54.65 -30.91
CA ILE A 158 -31.23 54.08 -30.04
C ILE A 158 -30.71 52.76 -29.43
N GLN A 159 -30.62 52.71 -28.10
CA GLN A 159 -30.54 51.49 -27.25
C GLN A 159 -31.96 51.14 -26.76
N PRO A 160 -32.28 49.95 -26.19
CA PRO A 160 -31.62 48.64 -26.13
C PRO A 160 -32.58 47.44 -26.44
N GLN A 161 -32.08 46.20 -26.29
CA GLN A 161 -32.77 44.89 -26.14
C GLN A 161 -32.66 43.93 -27.34
N LEU A 162 -31.96 42.81 -27.13
CA LEU A 162 -32.30 41.53 -27.75
C LEU A 162 -32.08 40.38 -26.78
N ASP A 163 -33.18 39.72 -26.49
CA ASP A 163 -33.28 38.39 -25.92
C ASP A 163 -33.16 37.36 -27.07
N GLN A 164 -32.69 36.16 -26.74
CA GLN A 164 -32.80 34.88 -27.47
C GLN A 164 -31.77 34.48 -28.57
N VAL A 165 -31.01 33.44 -28.20
CA VAL A 165 -30.68 32.20 -28.95
C VAL A 165 -29.85 32.30 -30.22
N SER A 166 -28.58 31.89 -30.13
CA SER A 166 -27.89 31.22 -31.23
C SER A 166 -26.99 30.10 -30.72
N HIS A 167 -27.30 28.88 -31.14
CA HIS A 167 -26.49 27.69 -30.95
C HIS A 167 -25.18 27.81 -31.74
N SER A 168 -24.04 27.94 -31.05
CA SER A 168 -22.76 27.52 -31.64
C SER A 168 -22.74 26.00 -31.83
N PRO A 169 -22.13 25.48 -32.91
CA PRO A 169 -21.83 24.06 -32.99
C PRO A 169 -20.76 23.77 -31.93
N ARG A 170 -21.22 23.27 -30.79
CA ARG A 170 -20.42 22.86 -29.64
C ARG A 170 -19.55 21.68 -30.07
N VAL A 171 -18.27 21.95 -30.31
CA VAL A 171 -17.24 20.91 -30.40
C VAL A 171 -17.28 20.14 -29.08
N ASN A 172 -17.59 18.85 -29.17
CA ASN A 172 -17.86 17.97 -28.04
C ASN A 172 -16.57 17.61 -27.29
N ASN A 173 -16.04 18.55 -26.50
CA ASN A 173 -14.99 18.32 -25.50
C ASN A 173 -15.55 17.84 -24.15
N ASN A 174 -16.83 17.45 -24.11
CA ASN A 174 -17.51 17.12 -22.87
C ASN A 174 -16.96 15.84 -22.23
N GLY A 175 -16.41 14.90 -23.02
CA GLY A 175 -15.86 13.64 -22.49
C GLY A 175 -14.66 13.84 -21.56
N ALA A 176 -13.68 14.66 -21.96
CA ALA A 176 -12.46 14.89 -21.17
C ALA A 176 -12.73 15.75 -19.93
N ALA A 177 -13.57 16.79 -20.05
CA ALA A 177 -13.97 17.62 -18.92
C ALA A 177 -14.78 16.83 -17.87
N ILE A 178 -15.74 15.99 -18.31
CA ILE A 178 -16.55 15.15 -17.41
C ILE A 178 -15.70 14.06 -16.75
N GLN A 179 -14.72 13.48 -17.46
CA GLN A 179 -13.82 12.50 -16.87
C GLN A 179 -12.88 13.12 -15.83
N ASN A 180 -12.37 14.33 -16.10
CA ASN A 180 -11.56 15.08 -15.13
C ASN A 180 -12.36 15.47 -13.88
N GLU A 181 -13.61 15.88 -14.03
CA GLU A 181 -14.50 16.19 -12.90
C GLU A 181 -14.77 14.95 -12.04
N LYS A 182 -15.12 13.82 -12.66
CA LYS A 182 -15.31 12.54 -11.95
C LYS A 182 -14.04 12.07 -11.24
N LEU A 183 -12.88 12.26 -11.86
CA LEU A 183 -11.59 11.93 -11.25
C LEU A 183 -11.35 12.83 -10.03
N MET A 184 -11.62 14.13 -10.16
CA MET A 184 -11.49 15.10 -9.07
C MET A 184 -12.44 14.76 -7.91
N ASP A 185 -13.70 14.44 -8.18
CA ASP A 185 -14.67 14.00 -7.16
C ASP A 185 -14.23 12.70 -6.46
N THR A 186 -13.66 11.76 -7.22
CA THR A 186 -13.13 10.51 -6.68
C THR A 186 -11.92 10.77 -5.77
N LEU A 187 -11.02 11.68 -6.15
CA LEU A 187 -9.86 12.07 -5.35
C LEU A 187 -10.27 12.81 -4.08
N ILE A 188 -11.21 13.75 -4.19
CA ILE A 188 -11.75 14.51 -3.05
C ILE A 188 -12.45 13.56 -2.08
N SER A 189 -13.33 12.68 -2.58
CA SER A 189 -14.04 11.72 -1.73
C SER A 189 -13.09 10.74 -1.03
N TYR A 190 -12.04 10.27 -1.72
CA TYR A 190 -10.99 9.46 -1.09
C TYR A 190 -10.23 10.24 -0.01
N ASN A 191 -9.81 11.48 -0.29
CA ASN A 191 -9.09 12.32 0.67
C ASN A 191 -9.92 12.58 1.94
N LEU A 192 -11.19 12.98 1.76
CA LEU A 192 -12.13 13.18 2.88
C LEU A 192 -12.31 11.89 3.69
N LYS A 193 -12.50 10.74 3.04
CA LYS A 193 -12.65 9.44 3.70
C LYS A 193 -11.39 9.02 4.46
N SER A 194 -10.21 9.37 3.97
CA SER A 194 -8.92 9.10 4.61
C SER A 194 -8.70 9.98 5.86
N LEU A 195 -9.23 11.21 5.84
CA LEU A 195 -9.19 12.14 6.97
C LEU A 195 -10.24 11.82 8.05
N MET A 196 -11.24 10.99 7.76
CA MET A 196 -12.21 10.54 8.77
C MET A 196 -11.53 9.69 9.83
N PRO A 197 -11.92 9.84 11.12
CA PRO A 197 -11.49 8.93 12.16
C PRO A 197 -11.75 7.48 11.76
N LYS A 198 -10.72 6.63 11.89
CA LYS A 198 -10.89 5.20 11.64
C LYS A 198 -11.84 4.66 12.69
N ALA A 199 -12.99 4.16 12.26
CA ALA A 199 -13.95 3.54 13.15
C ALA A 199 -13.30 2.31 13.82
N GLU A 200 -13.25 2.33 15.15
CA GLU A 200 -12.69 1.26 15.97
C GLU A 200 -13.83 0.44 16.58
N ILE A 201 -13.72 -0.89 16.50
CA ILE A 201 -14.67 -1.79 17.15
C ILE A 201 -14.14 -2.10 18.55
N GLN A 202 -14.91 -1.72 19.57
CA GLN A 202 -14.63 -2.13 20.94
C GLN A 202 -14.86 -3.63 21.11
N ARG A 203 -13.98 -4.31 21.85
CA ARG A 203 -14.15 -5.74 22.14
C ARG A 203 -15.37 -5.96 23.04
N PHE A 204 -16.20 -6.93 22.69
CA PHE A 204 -17.42 -7.28 23.42
C PHE A 204 -17.15 -8.37 24.46
N GLY A 205 -17.39 -8.06 25.73
CA GLY A 205 -17.21 -8.99 26.86
C GLY A 205 -18.48 -9.68 27.34
N GLY A 206 -19.63 -9.42 26.71
CA GLY A 206 -20.92 -10.01 27.10
C GLY A 206 -21.81 -9.12 27.97
N ASP A 207 -21.48 -7.83 28.11
CA ASP A 207 -22.37 -6.87 28.76
C ASP A 207 -23.51 -6.45 27.82
N MET A 208 -24.75 -6.78 28.19
CA MET A 208 -25.94 -6.49 27.39
C MET A 208 -26.12 -5.01 27.07
N THR A 209 -25.64 -4.10 27.92
CA THR A 209 -25.74 -2.65 27.66
C THR A 209 -24.90 -2.22 26.47
N GLN A 210 -23.80 -2.93 26.20
CA GLN A 210 -22.87 -2.66 25.11
C GLN A 210 -23.16 -3.44 23.84
N TYR A 211 -24.00 -4.47 23.91
CA TYR A 211 -24.29 -5.37 22.78
C TYR A 211 -24.76 -4.61 21.53
N ASN A 212 -25.75 -3.72 21.67
CA ASN A 212 -26.28 -2.95 20.54
C ASN A 212 -25.25 -1.99 19.92
N SER A 213 -24.38 -1.42 20.75
CA SER A 213 -23.30 -0.54 20.28
C SER A 213 -22.24 -1.33 19.51
N PHE A 214 -21.85 -2.49 20.06
CA PHE A 214 -20.92 -3.42 19.46
C PHE A 214 -21.42 -3.94 18.12
N ILE A 215 -22.65 -4.48 18.07
CA ILE A 215 -23.16 -5.15 16.87
C ILE A 215 -23.31 -4.17 15.70
N ARG A 216 -23.77 -2.94 15.96
CA ARG A 216 -23.85 -1.87 14.95
C ARG A 216 -22.49 -1.45 14.43
N SER A 217 -21.52 -1.32 15.34
CA SER A 217 -20.14 -1.00 14.96
C SER A 217 -19.53 -2.11 14.12
N PHE A 218 -19.70 -3.37 14.54
CA PHE A 218 -19.24 -4.54 13.80
C PHE A 218 -19.88 -4.62 12.40
N GLU A 219 -21.18 -4.38 12.30
CA GLU A 219 -21.88 -4.41 11.02
C GLU A 219 -21.36 -3.35 10.04
N CYS A 220 -21.21 -2.11 10.51
CA CYS A 220 -20.77 -0.99 9.67
C CYS A 220 -19.30 -1.10 9.28
N VAL A 221 -18.44 -1.56 10.17
CA VAL A 221 -16.99 -1.58 9.94
C VAL A 221 -16.54 -2.84 9.21
N ILE A 222 -17.17 -3.99 9.48
CA ILE A 222 -16.76 -5.32 9.04
C ILE A 222 -17.84 -5.98 8.18
N SER A 223 -19.01 -6.33 8.74
CA SER A 223 -20.00 -7.19 8.05
C SER A 223 -20.45 -6.64 6.68
N LYS A 224 -20.65 -5.33 6.54
CA LYS A 224 -21.06 -4.71 5.26
C LYS A 224 -19.96 -4.68 4.19
N LYS A 225 -18.69 -4.79 4.58
CA LYS A 225 -17.55 -4.78 3.65
C LYS A 225 -17.16 -6.17 3.18
N LEU A 226 -17.57 -7.20 3.91
CA LEU A 226 -17.23 -8.59 3.64
C LEU A 226 -18.43 -9.31 3.03
N THR A 227 -18.19 -10.06 1.95
CA THR A 227 -19.21 -10.92 1.33
C THR A 227 -19.18 -12.33 1.90
N ASN A 228 -18.01 -12.81 2.34
CA ASN A 228 -17.81 -14.14 2.90
C ASN A 228 -18.23 -14.20 4.39
N ASN A 229 -19.09 -15.14 4.76
CA ASN A 229 -19.54 -15.32 6.14
C ASN A 229 -18.48 -15.98 7.04
N GLU A 230 -17.55 -16.75 6.47
CA GLU A 230 -16.43 -17.33 7.22
C GLU A 230 -15.50 -16.23 7.74
N GLU A 231 -15.15 -15.26 6.89
CA GLU A 231 -14.34 -14.11 7.30
C GLU A 231 -15.07 -13.24 8.34
N LYS A 232 -16.38 -13.03 8.18
CA LYS A 232 -17.19 -12.33 9.21
C LYS A 232 -17.14 -13.06 10.55
N LEU A 233 -17.27 -14.39 10.54
CA LEU A 233 -17.23 -15.21 11.75
C LEU A 233 -15.85 -15.14 12.43
N TYR A 234 -14.77 -15.17 11.64
CA TYR A 234 -13.41 -14.98 12.13
C TYR A 234 -13.23 -13.62 12.82
N TYR A 235 -13.67 -12.53 12.18
CA TYR A 235 -13.60 -11.21 12.81
C TYR A 235 -14.50 -11.11 14.04
N LEU A 236 -15.66 -11.75 14.04
CA LEU A 236 -16.55 -11.78 15.19
C LEU A 236 -15.87 -12.45 16.39
N GLU A 237 -15.09 -13.52 16.18
CA GLU A 237 -14.28 -14.15 17.23
C GLU A 237 -13.20 -13.18 17.75
N GLN A 238 -12.57 -12.42 16.86
CA GLN A 238 -11.48 -11.50 17.22
C GLN A 238 -11.96 -10.34 18.10
N TYR A 239 -13.18 -9.84 17.87
CA TYR A 239 -13.76 -8.72 18.61
C TYR A 239 -14.69 -9.16 19.75
N THR A 240 -14.77 -10.45 20.05
CA THR A 240 -15.48 -10.97 21.22
C THR A 240 -14.49 -11.51 22.26
N THR A 241 -14.90 -11.48 23.52
CA THR A 241 -14.07 -11.93 24.66
C THR A 241 -14.95 -12.63 25.70
N GLY A 242 -14.38 -13.54 26.47
CA GLY A 242 -15.12 -14.32 27.47
C GLY A 242 -16.21 -15.20 26.84
N LYS A 243 -17.37 -15.27 27.48
CA LYS A 243 -18.50 -16.14 27.08
C LYS A 243 -18.96 -15.93 25.63
N PRO A 244 -19.16 -14.68 25.14
CA PRO A 244 -19.43 -14.43 23.72
C PRO A 244 -18.45 -15.11 22.78
N ARG A 245 -17.15 -15.05 23.07
CA ARG A 245 -16.13 -15.65 22.21
C ARG A 245 -16.25 -17.17 22.14
N ASP A 246 -16.56 -17.81 23.27
CA ASP A 246 -16.73 -19.25 23.32
C ASP A 246 -17.94 -19.72 22.49
N ILE A 247 -19.03 -18.94 22.49
CA ILE A 247 -20.19 -19.17 21.62
C ILE A 247 -19.76 -19.07 20.15
N VAL A 248 -19.06 -17.99 19.77
CA VAL A 248 -18.58 -17.81 18.39
C VAL A 248 -17.66 -18.96 17.97
N ARG A 249 -16.76 -19.42 18.84
CA ARG A 249 -15.87 -20.57 18.60
C ARG A 249 -16.64 -21.87 18.37
N ALA A 250 -17.69 -22.12 19.14
CA ALA A 250 -18.55 -23.28 18.90
C ALA A 250 -19.20 -23.20 17.51
N CYS A 251 -19.55 -21.99 17.07
CA CYS A 251 -20.14 -21.75 15.75
C CYS A 251 -19.17 -21.94 14.57
N LEU A 252 -17.84 -21.90 14.78
CA LEU A 252 -16.85 -22.16 13.72
C LEU A 252 -16.92 -23.60 13.18
N HIS A 253 -17.46 -24.55 13.93
CA HIS A 253 -17.62 -25.94 13.49
C HIS A 253 -18.87 -26.17 12.64
N MET A 254 -19.71 -25.15 12.46
CA MET A 254 -20.91 -25.19 11.62
C MET A 254 -20.61 -24.61 10.22
N PRO A 255 -21.46 -24.89 9.21
CA PRO A 255 -21.33 -24.25 7.90
C PRO A 255 -21.34 -22.71 8.02
N PRO A 256 -20.49 -21.96 7.30
CA PRO A 256 -20.27 -20.53 7.56
C PRO A 256 -21.53 -19.64 7.55
N GLY A 257 -22.52 -19.96 6.71
CA GLY A 257 -23.79 -19.23 6.70
C GLY A 257 -24.58 -19.40 8.00
N VAL A 258 -24.76 -20.65 8.44
CA VAL A 258 -25.51 -20.98 9.67
C VAL A 258 -24.71 -20.58 10.91
N GLY A 259 -23.40 -20.84 10.90
CA GLY A 259 -22.51 -20.50 12.01
C GLY A 259 -22.49 -19.00 12.29
N TYR A 260 -22.46 -18.16 11.26
CA TYR A 260 -22.52 -16.71 11.43
C TYR A 260 -23.87 -16.23 11.98
N GLU A 261 -24.99 -16.71 11.45
CA GLU A 261 -26.32 -16.33 11.93
C GLU A 261 -26.54 -16.74 13.39
N GLU A 262 -26.03 -17.89 13.80
CA GLU A 262 -26.14 -18.36 15.18
C GLU A 262 -25.19 -17.59 16.11
N ALA A 263 -23.97 -17.29 15.66
CA ALA A 263 -22.99 -16.52 16.43
C ALA A 263 -23.41 -15.07 16.70
N MET A 264 -24.35 -14.54 15.92
CA MET A 264 -24.90 -13.19 16.11
C MET A 264 -25.96 -13.12 17.21
N LYS A 265 -26.37 -14.25 17.80
CA LYS A 265 -27.37 -14.32 18.87
C LYS A 265 -26.66 -14.47 20.23
N PHE A 266 -26.18 -13.35 20.78
CA PHE A 266 -25.57 -13.30 22.13
C PHE A 266 -26.61 -13.20 23.25
#